data_AF-A0A1G5TJ79-F1
#
_entry.id   AF-A0A1G5TJ79-F1
#
_cell.length_a   1.000
_cell.length_b   1.000
_cell.length_c   1.000
_cell.angle_alpha   90.00
_cell.angle_beta   90.00
_cell.angle_gamma   90.00
#
_symmetry.space_group_name_H-M   'P 1'
#
loop_
_entity.id
_entity.type
_entity.pdbx_description
1 polymer ?
#
loop_
_entity_poly.entity_id
_entity_poly.type
_entity_poly.pdbx_seq_one_letter_code
_entity_poly.pdbx_strand_id
1 'polypeptide(L)'
;MSSGESGPDADALRALYGRFDPRPDGPLAPGLRRACLCVDVGDADDVAAAERWMLAHAGQLTCVRSTGCGCCVIGWDIEGPTALIDTLPAALGAASDWSSPTAAPPRAPIAWWRRLWRRCVRDAGA
;
A
#
# COMPACT_ATOMS: atom_id res chain seq x y z
N MET A 1 -12.02 28.62 18.94
CA MET A 1 -12.21 27.26 19.46
C MET A 1 -12.83 26.46 18.34
N SER A 2 -12.03 25.70 17.61
CA SER A 2 -12.53 24.83 16.54
C SER A 2 -12.46 23.40 17.06
N SER A 3 -13.63 22.84 17.32
CA SER A 3 -13.79 21.41 17.61
C SER A 3 -13.28 20.65 16.39
N GLY A 4 -12.02 20.19 16.46
CA GLY A 4 -11.44 19.36 15.41
C GLY A 4 -12.19 18.04 15.39
N GLU A 5 -12.74 17.68 14.24
CA GLU A 5 -13.47 16.45 14.00
C GLU A 5 -12.55 15.24 14.20
N SER A 6 -12.32 14.83 15.44
CA SER A 6 -11.83 13.50 15.77
C SER A 6 -13.01 12.54 15.72
N GLY A 7 -13.53 12.31 14.51
CA GLY A 7 -14.46 11.22 14.24
C GLY A 7 -13.76 9.86 14.39
N PRO A 8 -14.51 8.76 14.57
CA PRO A 8 -13.95 7.41 14.67
C PRO A 8 -13.10 7.03 13.45
N ASP A 9 -13.44 7.53 12.25
CA ASP A 9 -12.63 7.35 11.04
C ASP A 9 -11.25 8.03 11.13
N ALA A 10 -11.16 9.23 11.71
CA ALA A 10 -9.88 9.93 11.84
C ALA A 10 -8.93 9.20 12.80
N ASP A 11 -9.46 8.62 13.89
CA ASP A 11 -8.65 7.80 14.80
C ASP A 11 -8.25 6.46 14.16
N ALA A 12 -9.15 5.84 13.40
CA ALA A 12 -8.86 4.61 12.66
C ALA A 12 -7.80 4.82 11.58
N LEU A 13 -7.84 5.93 10.85
CA LEU A 13 -6.80 6.31 9.89
C LEU A 13 -5.47 6.55 10.61
N ARG A 14 -5.49 7.26 11.73
CA ARG A 14 -4.27 7.48 12.53
C ARG A 14 -3.68 6.16 13.03
N ALA A 15 -4.51 5.21 13.44
CA ALA A 15 -4.07 3.87 13.82
C ALA A 15 -3.51 3.09 12.62
N LEU A 16 -4.14 3.18 11.44
CA LEU A 16 -3.66 2.57 10.20
C LEU A 16 -2.29 3.12 9.80
N TYR A 17 -2.11 4.44 9.80
CA TYR A 17 -0.84 5.09 9.47
C TYR A 17 0.24 4.86 10.54
N GLY A 18 -0.18 4.68 11.80
CA GLY A 18 0.72 4.33 12.90
C GLY A 18 1.09 2.84 12.97
N ARG A 19 0.44 1.98 12.17
CA ARG A 19 0.70 0.54 12.18
C ARG A 19 2.05 0.24 11.54
N PHE A 20 2.88 -0.47 12.29
CA PHE A 20 4.22 -0.90 11.85
C PHE A 20 4.36 -2.40 12.06
N ASP A 21 3.93 -3.18 11.06
CA ASP A 21 4.14 -4.62 11.10
C ASP A 21 5.56 -4.95 10.59
N PRO A 22 6.31 -5.82 11.29
CA PRO A 22 7.59 -6.30 10.78
C PRO A 22 7.36 -7.07 9.48
N ARG A 23 8.36 -7.05 8.59
CA ARG A 23 8.30 -7.88 7.39
C ARG A 23 8.27 -9.35 7.82
N PRO A 24 7.26 -10.14 7.41
CA PRO A 24 7.23 -11.56 7.75
C PRO A 24 8.39 -12.27 7.07
N ASP A 25 9.13 -13.03 7.87
CA ASP A 25 10.19 -13.92 7.39
C ASP A 25 9.59 -15.20 6.79
N GLY A 26 10.20 -15.67 5.70
CA GLY A 26 9.87 -16.97 5.12
C GLY A 26 8.73 -16.98 4.08
N PRO A 27 8.34 -18.19 3.65
CA PRO A 27 7.38 -18.39 2.59
C PRO A 27 5.96 -18.01 3.04
N LEU A 28 5.18 -17.53 2.09
CA LEU A 28 3.79 -17.14 2.32
C LEU A 28 2.93 -18.37 2.63
N ALA A 29 2.09 -18.29 3.66
CA ALA A 29 1.22 -19.40 4.07
C ALA A 29 0.16 -19.71 3.01
N PRO A 30 -0.32 -20.98 2.92
CA PRO A 30 -1.35 -21.35 1.96
C PRO A 30 -2.62 -20.51 2.12
N GLY A 31 -3.18 -20.03 1.01
CA GLY A 31 -4.41 -19.23 0.99
C GLY A 31 -4.22 -17.74 1.33
N LEU A 32 -2.98 -17.29 1.55
CA LEU A 32 -2.65 -15.88 1.64
C LEU A 32 -2.15 -15.33 0.29
N ARG A 33 -2.08 -14.01 0.18
CA ARG A 33 -1.46 -13.30 -0.94
C ARG A 33 -0.84 -12.00 -0.44
N ARG A 34 0.21 -11.54 -1.13
CA ARG A 34 0.83 -10.23 -0.93
C ARG A 34 0.44 -9.28 -2.05
N ALA A 35 0.18 -8.05 -1.68
CA ALA A 35 -0.03 -6.95 -2.63
C ALA A 35 0.67 -5.69 -2.13
N CYS A 36 0.96 -4.79 -3.06
CA CYS A 36 1.47 -3.47 -2.77
C CYS A 36 0.42 -2.46 -3.23
N LEU A 37 0.15 -1.46 -2.40
CA LEU A 37 -0.65 -0.28 -2.74
C LEU A 37 0.29 0.90 -2.86
N CYS A 38 0.08 1.75 -3.86
CA CYS A 38 0.81 3.01 -3.99
C CYS A 38 -0.10 4.06 -4.64
N VAL A 39 -0.29 5.18 -3.97
CA VAL A 39 -1.14 6.29 -4.43
C VAL A 39 -0.38 7.61 -4.33
N ASP A 40 -0.65 8.52 -5.28
CA ASP A 40 -0.13 9.89 -5.24
C ASP A 40 -0.96 10.72 -4.24
N VAL A 41 -0.29 11.47 -3.37
CA VAL A 41 -0.98 12.31 -2.37
C VAL A 41 -1.82 13.42 -3.03
N GLY A 42 -1.47 13.81 -4.26
CA GLY A 42 -2.21 14.78 -5.06
C GLY A 42 -3.49 14.23 -5.68
N ASP A 43 -3.69 12.92 -5.70
CA ASP A 43 -4.92 12.27 -6.19
C ASP A 43 -5.83 11.92 -5.01
N ALA A 44 -6.67 12.88 -4.61
CA ALA A 44 -7.52 12.75 -3.42
C ALA A 44 -8.53 11.59 -3.53
N ASP A 45 -8.98 11.25 -4.74
CA ASP A 45 -9.93 10.17 -4.97
C ASP A 45 -9.24 8.80 -4.76
N ASP A 46 -8.04 8.63 -5.30
CA ASP A 46 -7.25 7.40 -5.10
C ASP A 46 -6.81 7.24 -3.64
N VAL A 47 -6.42 8.33 -2.98
CA VAL A 47 -6.11 8.32 -1.54
C VAL A 47 -7.33 7.86 -0.73
N ALA A 48 -8.49 8.49 -0.94
CA ALA A 48 -9.71 8.13 -0.22
C ALA A 48 -10.17 6.70 -0.53
N ALA A 49 -9.97 6.22 -1.76
CA ALA A 49 -10.27 4.84 -2.14
C ALA A 49 -9.35 3.84 -1.43
N ALA A 50 -8.04 4.12 -1.38
CA ALA A 50 -7.06 3.28 -0.70
C ALA A 50 -7.33 3.24 0.81
N GLU A 51 -7.51 4.39 1.44
CA GLU A 51 -7.83 4.51 2.86
C GLU A 51 -9.10 3.73 3.22
N ARG A 52 -10.19 3.93 2.47
CA ARG A 52 -11.46 3.21 2.69
C ARG A 52 -11.30 1.70 2.57
N TRP A 53 -10.58 1.24 1.55
CA TRP A 53 -10.33 -0.19 1.37
C TRP A 53 -9.49 -0.73 2.53
N MET A 54 -8.43 -0.03 2.94
CA MET A 54 -7.57 -0.43 4.04
C MET A 54 -8.34 -0.48 5.36
N LEU A 55 -9.15 0.53 5.69
CA LEU A 55 -9.95 0.57 6.91
C LEU A 55 -10.97 -0.58 6.97
N ALA A 56 -11.66 -0.86 5.86
CA ALA A 56 -12.65 -1.93 5.79
C ALA A 56 -12.04 -3.34 6.01
N HIS A 57 -10.76 -3.51 5.70
CA HIS A 57 -10.10 -4.81 5.67
C HIS A 57 -8.94 -4.96 6.65
N ALA A 58 -8.52 -3.89 7.36
CA ALA A 58 -7.33 -3.87 8.22
C ALA A 58 -7.28 -5.00 9.26
N GLY A 59 -8.43 -5.37 9.82
CA GLY A 59 -8.56 -6.45 10.80
C GLY A 59 -8.40 -7.87 10.21
N GLN A 60 -8.48 -8.01 8.89
CA GLN A 60 -8.32 -9.28 8.17
C GLN A 60 -6.93 -9.43 7.54
N LEU A 61 -6.14 -8.34 7.49
CA LEU A 61 -4.78 -8.34 6.96
C LEU A 61 -3.81 -8.86 8.02
N THR A 62 -3.02 -9.86 7.65
CA THR A 62 -1.97 -10.45 8.49
C THR A 62 -0.74 -9.57 8.59
N CYS A 63 -0.51 -8.72 7.59
CA CYS A 63 0.55 -7.73 7.58
C CYS A 63 0.11 -6.45 6.86
N VAL A 64 0.44 -5.30 7.45
CA VAL A 64 0.34 -3.97 6.85
C VAL A 64 1.60 -3.20 7.19
N ARG A 65 2.41 -2.89 6.18
CA ARG A 65 3.64 -2.12 6.33
C ARG A 65 3.59 -0.87 5.47
N SER A 66 3.76 0.30 6.08
CA SER A 66 3.92 1.54 5.33
C SER A 66 5.25 1.53 4.55
N THR A 67 5.18 1.85 3.26
CA THR A 67 6.34 1.87 2.34
C THR A 67 6.54 3.22 1.65
N GLY A 68 5.58 4.15 1.78
CA GLY A 68 5.69 5.51 1.23
C GLY A 68 6.37 6.49 2.19
N CYS A 69 6.95 7.57 1.65
CA CYS A 69 7.45 8.70 2.46
C CYS A 69 6.31 9.55 3.05
N GLY A 70 5.07 9.37 2.59
CA GLY A 70 3.92 10.22 2.92
C GLY A 70 3.99 11.64 2.34
N CYS A 71 5.09 11.98 1.66
CA CYS A 71 5.42 13.31 1.19
C CYS A 71 4.96 13.59 -0.25
N CYS A 72 4.86 12.53 -1.06
CA CYS A 72 4.40 12.58 -2.45
C CYS A 72 3.61 11.32 -2.83
N VAL A 73 3.93 10.20 -2.17
CA VAL A 73 3.23 8.94 -2.32
C VAL A 73 2.92 8.35 -0.96
N ILE A 74 1.74 7.74 -0.87
CA ILE A 74 1.37 6.86 0.24
C ILE A 74 1.45 5.43 -0.29
N GLY A 75 2.12 4.56 0.45
CA GLY A 75 2.31 3.17 0.02
C GLY A 75 2.16 2.21 1.17
N TRP A 76 1.60 1.04 0.87
CA TRP A 76 1.49 -0.06 1.82
C TRP A 76 1.85 -1.39 1.16
N ASP A 77 2.70 -2.16 1.83
CA ASP A 77 2.84 -3.58 1.58
C ASP A 77 1.87 -4.32 2.50
N ILE A 78 0.97 -5.09 1.90
CA ILE A 78 -0.06 -5.84 2.62
C ILE A 78 0.04 -7.34 2.38
N GLU A 79 -0.34 -8.11 3.38
CA GLU A 79 -0.55 -9.55 3.31
C GLU A 79 -1.91 -9.89 3.92
N GLY A 80 -2.64 -10.80 3.29
CA GLY A 80 -3.93 -11.26 3.79
C GLY A 80 -4.50 -12.38 2.93
N PRO A 81 -5.74 -12.82 3.20
CA PRO A 81 -6.39 -13.88 2.44
C PRO A 81 -6.44 -13.57 0.94
N THR A 82 -6.15 -14.56 0.09
CA THR A 82 -6.13 -14.38 -1.38
C THR A 82 -7.43 -13.75 -1.89
N ALA A 83 -8.58 -14.27 -1.45
CA ALA A 83 -9.89 -13.78 -1.85
C ALA A 83 -10.12 -12.30 -1.48
N LEU A 84 -9.53 -11.84 -0.37
CA LEU A 84 -9.60 -10.44 0.06
C LEU A 84 -8.68 -9.57 -0.80
N ILE A 85 -7.43 -10.00 -0.99
CA ILE A 85 -6.44 -9.25 -1.78
C ILE A 85 -6.89 -9.11 -3.25
N ASP A 86 -7.62 -10.09 -3.78
CA ASP A 86 -8.20 -10.03 -5.13
C ASP A 86 -9.35 -9.01 -5.26
N THR A 87 -9.91 -8.52 -4.15
CA THR A 87 -10.87 -7.39 -4.16
C THR A 87 -10.21 -6.02 -4.26
N LEU A 88 -8.88 -5.95 -4.14
CA LEU A 88 -8.16 -4.68 -4.22
C LEU A 88 -8.40 -4.02 -5.58
N PRO A 89 -8.87 -2.75 -5.62
CA PRO A 89 -9.07 -2.05 -6.88
C PRO A 89 -7.78 -2.03 -7.71
N ALA A 90 -7.87 -2.44 -8.97
CA ALA A 90 -6.71 -2.58 -9.84
C ALA A 90 -5.91 -1.27 -10.02
N ALA A 91 -6.60 -0.12 -9.92
CA ALA A 91 -5.98 1.20 -9.98
C ALA A 91 -5.01 1.48 -8.82
N LEU A 92 -5.26 0.88 -7.64
CA LEU A 92 -4.47 1.09 -6.43
C LEU A 92 -3.30 0.11 -6.30
N GLY A 93 -3.37 -1.00 -7.04
CA GLY A 93 -2.36 -2.05 -7.01
C GLY A 93 -1.06 -1.59 -7.67
N ALA A 94 0.06 -1.74 -6.96
CA ALA A 94 1.40 -1.52 -7.46
C ALA A 94 2.17 -2.84 -7.59
N ALA A 95 3.01 -2.93 -8.62
CA ALA A 95 3.95 -4.04 -8.76
C ALA A 95 5.22 -3.77 -7.93
N SER A 96 5.57 -4.72 -7.07
CA SER A 96 6.80 -4.74 -6.30
C SER A 96 7.28 -6.18 -6.07
N ASP A 97 8.54 -6.34 -5.65
CA ASP A 97 9.08 -7.64 -5.23
C ASP A 97 8.28 -8.26 -4.08
N TRP A 98 7.56 -7.44 -3.31
CA TRP A 98 6.63 -7.88 -2.28
C TRP A 98 5.37 -8.56 -2.87
N SER A 99 4.82 -7.99 -3.95
CA SER A 99 3.60 -8.46 -4.62
C SER A 99 3.80 -9.65 -5.58
N SER A 100 5.06 -10.02 -5.85
CA SER A 100 5.38 -11.02 -6.85
C SER A 100 5.26 -12.43 -6.26
N PRO A 101 4.39 -13.31 -6.80
CA PRO A 101 4.63 -14.73 -6.69
C PRO A 101 5.88 -15.01 -7.53
N THR A 102 6.87 -15.70 -6.96
CA THR A 102 8.05 -16.18 -7.68
C THR A 102 7.69 -16.58 -9.13
N ALA A 103 8.26 -15.84 -10.09
CA ALA A 103 8.21 -16.00 -11.56
C ALA A 103 6.86 -15.81 -12.31
N ALA A 104 6.61 -14.60 -12.85
CA ALA A 104 5.85 -14.36 -14.10
C ALA A 104 6.16 -12.95 -14.68
N PRO A 105 6.17 -12.76 -16.02
CA PRO A 105 6.71 -11.54 -16.66
C PRO A 105 5.81 -10.31 -16.44
N PRO A 106 6.38 -9.09 -16.58
CA PRO A 106 5.70 -7.84 -16.25
C PRO A 106 4.46 -7.65 -17.13
N ARG A 107 3.28 -7.66 -16.50
CA ARG A 107 2.05 -7.19 -17.15
C ARG A 107 2.05 -5.65 -17.14
N ALA A 108 2.15 -5.11 -18.35
CA ALA A 108 1.95 -3.74 -18.83
C ALA A 108 2.29 -2.55 -17.89
N PRO A 109 3.18 -1.65 -18.31
CA PRO A 109 3.55 -0.47 -17.53
C PRO A 109 2.40 0.54 -17.51
N ILE A 110 2.02 0.99 -16.32
CA ILE A 110 1.27 2.22 -16.15
C ILE A 110 2.16 3.36 -16.69
N ALA A 111 1.62 4.23 -17.54
CA ALA A 111 2.36 5.21 -18.35
C ALA A 111 3.17 6.27 -17.55
N TRP A 112 3.11 6.29 -16.22
CA TRP A 112 3.80 7.26 -15.36
C TRP A 112 5.23 6.85 -14.95
N TRP A 113 5.64 5.59 -15.17
CA TRP A 113 6.90 5.03 -14.64
C TRP A 113 8.21 5.63 -15.21
N ARG A 114 8.16 6.47 -16.25
CA ARG A 114 9.39 7.09 -16.81
C ARG A 114 9.92 8.30 -16.04
N ARG A 115 9.14 8.90 -15.12
CA ARG A 115 9.58 10.14 -14.43
C ARG A 115 10.03 9.96 -12.98
N LEU A 116 9.55 8.94 -12.26
CA LEU A 116 9.80 8.81 -10.82
C LEU A 116 11.01 7.91 -10.47
N TRP A 117 11.36 6.91 -11.29
CA TRP A 117 12.53 6.05 -11.03
C TRP A 117 13.89 6.76 -11.09
N ARG A 118 14.01 7.91 -11.77
CA ARG A 118 15.28 8.66 -11.81
C ARG A 118 15.64 9.42 -10.53
N ARG A 119 14.72 9.51 -9.57
CA ARG A 119 14.94 10.29 -8.33
C ARG A 119 15.35 9.41 -7.14
N CYS A 120 14.88 8.16 -7.05
CA CYS A 120 15.30 7.24 -5.98
C CYS A 120 16.68 6.60 -6.21
N VAL A 121 17.13 6.44 -7.46
CA VAL A 121 18.45 5.84 -7.77
C VAL A 121 19.61 6.84 -7.62
N ARG A 122 19.34 8.14 -7.43
CA ARG A 122 20.40 9.17 -7.38
C ARG A 122 20.85 9.53 -5.96
N ASP A 123 20.12 9.17 -4.91
CA ASP A 123 20.48 9.47 -3.52
C ASP A 123 21.25 8.32 -2.80
N ALA A 124 21.56 7.23 -3.50
CA ALA A 124 22.45 6.17 -3.00
C ALA A 124 23.92 6.39 -3.44
N GLY A 125 24.36 7.65 -3.54
CA GLY A 125 25.69 8.01 -4.01
C GLY A 125 26.07 9.45 -3.70
N ALA A 126 26.34 9.72 -2.42
CA ALA A 126 27.25 10.77 -1.98
C ALA A 126 27.91 10.32 -0.66
#